data_AF-F3GKG8-F1
#
_entry.id   AF-F3GKG8-F1
#
_cell.length_a   1.000
_cell.length_b   1.000
_cell.length_c   1.000
_cell.angle_alpha   90.00
_cell.angle_beta   90.00
_cell.angle_gamma   90.00
#
_symmetry.space_group_name_H-M   'P 1'
#
loop_
_entity.id
_entity.type
_entity.pdbx_description
1 polymer ?
#
loop_
_entity_poly.entity_id
_entity_poly.type
_entity_poly.pdbx_seq_one_letter_code
_entity_poly.pdbx_strand_id
1 'polypeptide(L)' 'KKWPDYRQAVGDMVDRTSTEIAPWTLIEANDKRWARVKVLRTLNEALEAAFARDRKN' A
#
# COMPACT_ATOMS: atom_id res chain seq x y z
N LYS A 1 20.79 -12.50 -10.12
CA LYS A 1 21.06 -11.06 -10.32
C LYS A 1 19.95 -10.46 -11.20
N LYS A 2 18.80 -10.09 -10.62
CA LYS A 2 17.65 -9.50 -11.35
C LYS A 2 17.09 -8.24 -10.68
N TRP A 3 17.86 -7.67 -9.76
CA TRP A 3 17.41 -6.52 -8.96
C TRP A 3 16.96 -5.32 -9.80
N PRO A 4 17.69 -4.92 -10.86
CA PRO A 4 17.24 -3.82 -11.73
C PRO A 4 15.89 -4.12 -12.41
N ASP A 5 15.72 -5.34 -12.92
CA ASP A 5 14.48 -5.76 -13.59
C ASP A 5 13.28 -5.70 -12.65
N TYR A 6 13.44 -6.16 -11.41
CA TYR A 6 12.37 -6.07 -10.39
C TYR A 6 12.08 -4.62 -10.01
N ARG A 7 13.09 -3.77 -9.89
CA ARG A 7 12.90 -2.35 -9.59
C ARG A 7 12.04 -1.68 -10.66
N GLN A 8 12.30 -1.95 -11.93
CA GLN A 8 11.51 -1.43 -13.04
C GLN A 8 10.10 -2.02 -13.03
N ALA A 9 9.97 -3.34 -12.92
CA ALA A 9 8.68 -4.02 -12.94
C ALA A 9 7.74 -3.57 -11.80
N VAL A 10 8.28 -3.33 -10.59
CA VAL A 10 7.50 -2.80 -9.46
C VAL A 10 7.06 -1.36 -9.73
N GLY A 11 7.92 -0.53 -10.34
CA GLY A 11 7.55 0.82 -10.77
C GLY A 11 6.38 0.80 -11.74
N ASP A 12 6.48 0.01 -12.82
CA ASP A 12 5.43 -0.15 -13.83
C ASP A 12 4.13 -0.70 -13.22
N MET A 13 4.23 -1.64 -12.27
CA MET A 13 3.07 -2.19 -11.56
C MET A 13 2.34 -1.10 -10.76
N VAL A 14 3.06 -0.32 -9.95
CA VAL A 14 2.45 0.73 -9.12
C VAL A 14 1.83 1.80 -10.02
N ASP A 15 2.54 2.26 -11.04
CA ASP A 15 2.06 3.28 -11.99
C ASP A 15 0.75 2.86 -12.68
N ARG A 16 0.67 1.60 -13.13
CA ARG A 16 -0.47 1.13 -13.94
C ARG A 16 -1.65 0.61 -13.12
N THR A 17 -1.46 0.29 -11.84
CA THR A 17 -2.48 -0.42 -11.05
C THR A 17 -2.83 0.21 -9.71
N SER A 18 -2.09 1.23 -9.26
CA SER A 18 -2.44 1.98 -8.05
C SER A 18 -3.55 2.98 -8.38
N THR A 19 -4.80 2.57 -8.15
CA THR A 19 -5.99 3.36 -8.48
C THR A 19 -6.65 3.93 -7.23
N GLU A 20 -7.59 4.87 -7.40
CA GLU A 20 -8.34 5.45 -6.27
C GLU A 20 -9.09 4.39 -5.45
N ILE A 21 -9.64 3.37 -6.12
CA ILE A 21 -10.40 2.30 -5.46
C ILE A 21 -9.50 1.22 -4.83
N ALA A 22 -8.26 1.09 -5.30
CA ALA A 22 -7.30 0.08 -4.86
C ALA A 22 -5.86 0.63 -4.92
N PRO A 23 -5.49 1.52 -3.97
CA PRO A 23 -4.18 2.15 -3.97
C PRO A 23 -3.10 1.17 -3.45
N TRP A 24 -1.91 1.20 -4.08
CA TRP A 24 -0.73 0.55 -3.53
C TRP A 24 -0.12 1.39 -2.40
N THR A 25 0.27 0.75 -1.29
CA THR A 25 1.02 1.41 -0.21
C THR A 25 2.47 0.95 -0.22
N LEU A 26 3.41 1.87 -0.46
CA LEU A 26 4.84 1.57 -0.36
C LEU A 26 5.28 1.55 1.12
N ILE A 27 5.95 0.48 1.54
CA ILE A 27 6.45 0.27 2.90
C ILE A 27 7.99 0.26 2.90
N GLU A 28 8.60 1.20 3.59
CA GLU A 28 10.03 1.37 3.81
C GLU A 28 10.56 0.32 4.79
N ALA A 29 10.73 -0.91 4.29
CA ALA A 29 10.91 -2.11 5.10
C ALA A 29 12.33 -2.37 5.64
N ASN A 30 13.22 -1.36 5.60
CA ASN A 30 14.58 -1.51 6.12
C ASN A 30 14.58 -1.76 7.65
N ASP A 31 13.71 -1.08 8.41
CA ASP A 31 13.40 -1.41 9.81
C ASP A 31 12.11 -2.25 9.87
N LYS A 32 12.25 -3.50 10.35
CA LYS A 32 11.14 -4.46 10.45
C LYS A 32 10.09 -4.06 11.47
N ARG A 33 10.46 -3.45 12.60
CA ARG A 33 9.50 -3.03 13.65
C ARG A 33 8.64 -1.90 13.10
N TRP A 34 9.27 -0.94 12.45
CA TRP A 34 8.58 0.17 11.81
C TRP A 34 7.62 -0.31 10.71
N ALA A 35 8.11 -1.19 9.82
CA ALA A 35 7.31 -1.71 8.70
C ALA A 35 6.02 -2.41 9.17
N ARG A 36 6.11 -3.23 10.23
CA ARG A 36 4.96 -3.92 10.81
C ARG A 36 3.90 -2.95 11.33
N VAL A 37 4.33 -1.89 12.01
CA VAL A 37 3.41 -0.87 12.52
C VAL A 37 2.74 -0.11 11.37
N LYS A 38 3.49 0.28 10.33
CA LYS A 38 2.92 0.97 9.16
C LYS A 38 1.87 0.10 8.47
N VAL A 39 2.15 -1.17 8.24
CA VAL A 39 1.18 -2.11 7.64
C VAL A 39 -0.12 -2.18 8.45
N LEU A 40 -0.04 -2.38 9.77
CA LEU A 40 -1.22 -2.46 10.63
C LEU A 40 -2.02 -1.15 10.61
N ARG A 41 -1.35 0.00 10.62
CA ARG A 41 -2.00 1.30 10.51
C ARG A 41 -2.74 1.49 9.18
N THR A 42 -2.10 1.16 8.06
CA THR A 42 -2.72 1.27 6.74
C THR A 42 -3.99 0.42 6.63
N LEU A 43 -4.00 -0.79 7.21
CA LEU A 43 -5.19 -1.64 7.26
C LEU A 43 -6.31 -1.02 8.10
N ASN A 44 -5.99 -0.51 9.29
CA ASN A 44 -6.97 0.14 10.14
C ASN A 44 -7.59 1.37 9.46
N GLU A 45 -6.75 2.23 8.87
CA GLU A 45 -7.20 3.43 8.14
C GLU A 45 -8.13 3.07 6.97
N ALA A 46 -7.83 2.01 6.21
CA ALA A 46 -8.69 1.54 5.12
C ALA A 46 -10.05 1.03 5.62
N LEU A 47 -10.07 0.27 6.72
CA LEU A 47 -11.31 -0.24 7.31
C LEU A 47 -12.18 0.88 7.89
N GLU A 48 -11.57 1.83 8.60
CA GLU A 48 -12.26 3.00 9.13
C GLU A 48 -12.85 3.86 8.01
N ALA A 49 -12.09 4.08 6.93
CA ALA A 49 -12.57 4.79 5.75
C ALA A 49 -13.76 4.08 5.10
N ALA A 50 -13.72 2.74 4.98
CA ALA A 50 -14.82 1.95 4.44
C ALA A 50 -16.10 2.10 5.28
N PHE A 51 -16.00 1.97 6.62
CA PHE A 51 -17.15 2.16 7.51
C PHE A 51 -17.67 3.59 7.51
N ALA A 52 -16.79 4.59 7.38
CA ALA A 52 -17.20 5.99 7.28
C ALA A 52 -17.95 6.29 5.97
N ARG A 53 -17.62 5.60 4.87
CA ARG A 53 -18.36 5.69 3.60
C ARG A 53 -19.73 5.01 3.70
N ASP A 54 -19.79 3.84 4.32
CA ASP A 54 -21.04 3.08 4.51
C ASP A 54 -22.08 3.86 5.33
N ARG A 55 -21.67 4.48 6.45
CA ARG A 55 -22.57 5.31 7.28
C ARG A 55 -23.11 6.57 6.59
N LYS A 56 -22.52 6.99 5.47
CA LYS A 56 -22.94 8.19 4.72
C LYS A 56 -23.93 7.87 3.59
N ASN A 57 -24.08 6.60 3.23
CA ASN A 57 -25.07 6.12 2.27
C ASN A 57 -26.40 5.78 2.97
#